data_AF-A0A1T5BHX3-F1
#
_entry.id   AF-A0A1T5BHX3-F1
#
_cell.length_a   1.000
_cell.length_b   1.000
_cell.length_c   1.000
_cell.angle_alpha   90.00
_cell.angle_beta   90.00
_cell.angle_gamma   90.00
#
_symmetry.space_group_name_H-M   'P 1'
#
loop_
_entity.id
_entity.type
_entity.pdbx_description
1 polymer ?
#
loop_
_entity_poly.entity_id
_entity_poly.type
_entity_poly.pdbx_seq_one_letter_code
_entity_poly.pdbx_strand_id
1 'polypeptide(L)'
;MRPYREAGVWFLPLIIFFLISGCKSEQPDYEAQVREGYDSFVTLVEAGVNAMITFRLEDDGTLTARIERPTQADLESFYMEFMERPLCVNLSETDEIVECLLNHILEHGCVRISTCSSCMHACPE
;
A
#
# COMPACT_ATOMS: atom_id res chain seq x y z
N MET A 1 40.36 43.32 56.68
CA MET A 1 40.84 41.94 56.40
C MET A 1 39.77 41.20 55.62
N ARG A 2 40.17 40.56 54.53
CA ARG A 2 39.44 39.62 53.65
C ARG A 2 39.01 38.35 54.45
N PRO A 3 38.02 37.55 54.03
CA PRO A 3 37.98 37.05 52.66
C PRO A 3 36.64 37.02 51.92
N TYR A 4 36.84 37.11 50.62
CA TYR A 4 35.98 36.88 49.49
C TYR A 4 35.57 35.40 49.51
N ARG A 5 34.30 35.12 49.24
CA ARG A 5 33.87 33.78 48.87
C ARG A 5 33.08 33.89 47.57
N GLU A 6 33.81 33.66 46.49
CA GLU A 6 33.27 33.26 45.21
C GLU A 6 32.61 31.89 45.40
N ALA A 7 31.39 31.70 44.89
CA ALA A 7 30.91 30.41 44.43
C ALA A 7 29.54 30.55 43.76
N GLY A 8 29.52 30.31 42.44
CA GLY A 8 28.48 29.49 41.83
C GLY A 8 27.17 30.17 41.48
N VAL A 9 27.17 30.92 40.38
CA VAL A 9 25.97 31.04 39.54
C VAL A 9 25.68 29.66 38.98
N TRP A 10 24.81 28.90 39.64
CA TRP A 10 24.29 27.62 39.16
C TRP A 10 23.06 27.93 38.30
N PHE A 11 23.28 28.20 37.01
CA PHE A 11 22.22 28.16 36.01
C PHE A 11 21.76 26.70 35.89
N LEU A 12 20.68 26.35 36.59
CA LEU A 12 19.86 25.18 36.28
C LEU A 12 19.04 25.50 35.03
N PRO A 13 19.27 24.87 33.87
CA PRO A 13 18.27 24.89 32.84
C PRO A 13 17.17 23.91 33.25
N LEU A 14 16.02 24.50 33.56
CA LEU A 14 14.70 23.92 33.35
C LEU A 14 14.67 23.05 32.09
N ILE A 15 13.99 21.90 32.22
CA ILE A 15 13.10 21.29 31.22
C ILE A 15 13.75 20.95 29.88
N ILE A 16 13.83 19.64 29.59
CA ILE A 16 13.41 18.98 28.33
C ILE A 16 13.93 17.54 28.45
N PHE A 17 13.09 16.64 28.93
CA PHE A 17 13.17 15.23 28.53
C PHE A 17 11.78 14.59 28.62
N PHE A 18 10.81 15.28 28.03
CA PHE A 18 9.42 14.83 27.83
C PHE A 18 9.15 14.57 26.34
N LEU A 19 10.11 13.98 25.63
CA LEU A 19 10.00 13.61 24.22
C LEU A 19 10.55 12.19 23.97
N ILE A 20 10.16 11.26 24.84
CA ILE A 20 10.05 9.85 24.43
C ILE A 20 8.57 9.51 24.36
N SER A 21 7.78 10.39 23.72
CA SER A 21 6.57 9.92 23.05
C SER A 21 7.08 9.04 21.93
N GLY A 22 7.11 7.74 22.18
CA GLY A 22 7.47 6.76 21.18
C GLY A 22 6.70 7.09 19.91
N CYS A 23 7.41 7.23 18.79
CA CYS A 23 6.81 7.06 17.48
C CYS A 23 6.17 5.68 17.49
N LYS A 24 4.89 5.64 17.88
CA LYS A 24 4.02 4.52 17.59
C LYS A 24 4.00 4.50 16.08
N SER A 25 4.71 3.54 15.49
CA SER A 25 4.63 3.24 14.07
C SER A 25 3.14 3.10 13.77
N GLU A 26 2.56 4.12 13.15
CA GLU A 26 1.20 4.06 12.66
C GLU A 26 1.21 2.92 11.64
N GLN A 27 0.50 1.84 11.96
CA GLN A 27 0.47 0.68 11.10
C GLN A 27 -0.08 1.14 9.74
N PRO A 28 0.55 0.77 8.61
CA PRO A 28 0.10 1.26 7.31
C PRO A 28 -1.36 0.87 7.10
N ASP A 29 -2.18 1.83 6.69
CA ASP A 29 -3.56 1.55 6.30
C ASP A 29 -3.55 0.91 4.91
N TYR A 30 -3.47 -0.42 4.86
CA TYR A 30 -3.45 -1.16 3.60
C TYR A 30 -4.79 -1.10 2.87
N GLU A 31 -5.91 -1.02 3.58
CA GLU A 31 -7.22 -0.94 2.95
C GLU A 31 -7.34 0.36 2.16
N ALA A 32 -6.96 1.50 2.75
CA ALA A 32 -6.93 2.79 2.07
C ALA A 32 -6.02 2.76 0.83
N GLN A 33 -4.85 2.13 0.91
CA GLN A 33 -3.92 2.01 -0.21
C GLN A 33 -4.44 1.14 -1.35
N VAL A 34 -5.06 -0.01 -1.04
CA VAL A 34 -5.70 -0.87 -2.05
C VAL A 34 -6.84 -0.11 -2.73
N ARG A 35 -7.69 0.57 -1.94
CA ARG A 35 -8.80 1.36 -2.44
C ARG A 35 -8.34 2.48 -3.37
N GLU A 36 -7.36 3.28 -2.97
CA GLU A 36 -6.82 4.36 -3.80
C GLU A 36 -6.26 3.85 -5.13
N GLY A 37 -5.50 2.74 -5.09
CA GLY A 37 -4.98 2.11 -6.30
C GLY A 37 -6.08 1.57 -7.20
N TYR A 38 -7.08 0.90 -6.62
CA TYR A 38 -8.21 0.32 -7.35
C TYR A 38 -9.07 1.41 -8.01
N ASP A 39 -9.45 2.45 -7.28
CA ASP A 39 -10.24 3.57 -7.80
C ASP A 39 -9.49 4.30 -8.94
N SER A 40 -8.18 4.47 -8.80
CA SER A 40 -7.33 5.05 -9.84
C SER A 40 -7.30 4.19 -11.10
N PHE A 41 -7.20 2.87 -10.94
CA PHE A 41 -7.25 1.93 -12.06
C PHE A 41 -8.61 1.93 -12.76
N VAL A 42 -9.72 1.85 -12.00
CA VAL A 42 -11.08 1.88 -12.53
C VAL A 42 -11.31 3.15 -13.34
N THR A 43 -10.92 4.31 -12.80
CA THR A 43 -11.02 5.60 -13.50
C THR A 43 -10.32 5.57 -14.86
N LEU A 44 -9.14 4.98 -14.95
CA LEU A 44 -8.39 4.86 -16.21
C LEU A 44 -9.07 3.93 -17.22
N VAL A 45 -9.54 2.77 -16.76
CA VAL A 45 -10.24 1.80 -17.61
C VAL A 45 -11.57 2.36 -18.12
N GLU A 46 -12.34 3.03 -17.27
CA GLU A 46 -13.58 3.72 -17.65
C GLU A 46 -13.35 4.86 -18.65
N ALA A 47 -12.19 5.53 -18.58
CA ALA A 47 -11.75 6.50 -19.57
C ALA A 47 -11.26 5.86 -20.89
N GLY A 48 -11.30 4.53 -21.02
CA GLY A 48 -10.87 3.79 -22.21
C GLY A 48 -9.36 3.60 -22.31
N VAL A 49 -8.61 3.85 -21.23
CA VAL A 49 -7.17 3.60 -21.19
C VAL A 49 -6.94 2.10 -20.94
N ASN A 50 -6.18 1.47 -21.83
CA ASN A 50 -5.68 0.13 -21.56
C ASN A 50 -4.59 0.21 -20.48
N ALA A 51 -4.96 -0.18 -19.26
CA ALA A 51 -4.13 -0.15 -18.07
C ALA A 51 -4.08 -1.54 -17.42
N MET A 52 -3.00 -1.76 -16.69
CA MET A 52 -2.81 -2.90 -15.80
C MET A 52 -2.33 -2.36 -14.46
N ILE A 53 -2.94 -2.79 -13.38
CA ILE A 53 -2.47 -2.49 -12.03
C ILE A 53 -1.92 -3.77 -11.39
N THR A 54 -0.76 -3.63 -10.74
CA THR A 54 -0.17 -4.67 -9.90
C THR A 54 -0.05 -4.15 -8.48
N PHE A 55 -0.69 -4.83 -7.54
CA PHE A 55 -0.47 -4.66 -6.11
C PHE A 55 0.57 -5.67 -5.64
N ARG A 56 1.53 -5.22 -4.82
CA ARG A 56 2.56 -6.09 -4.26
C ARG A 56 2.90 -5.70 -2.83
N LEU A 57 2.85 -6.67 -1.94
CA LEU A 57 3.42 -6.56 -0.60
C LEU A 57 4.91 -6.90 -0.68
N GLU A 58 5.75 -5.91 -0.46
CA GLU A 58 7.21 -6.05 -0.49
C GLU A 58 7.71 -6.68 0.83
N ASP A 59 8.94 -7.21 0.82
CA ASP A 59 9.56 -7.90 1.97
C ASP A 59 9.70 -7.02 3.22
N ASP A 60 9.72 -5.69 3.06
CA ASP A 60 9.77 -4.72 4.15
C ASP A 60 8.39 -4.39 4.74
N GLY A 61 7.33 -5.06 4.24
CA GLY A 61 5.94 -4.83 4.62
C GLY A 61 5.28 -3.67 3.88
N THR A 62 5.94 -3.01 2.94
CA THR A 62 5.34 -1.93 2.16
C THR A 62 4.40 -2.51 1.11
N LEU A 63 3.16 -2.02 1.06
CA LEU A 63 2.26 -2.28 -0.06
C LEU A 63 2.52 -1.27 -1.16
N THR A 64 2.83 -1.75 -2.37
CA THR A 64 2.96 -0.90 -3.56
C THR A 64 1.86 -1.20 -4.56
N ALA A 65 1.38 -0.15 -5.24
CA ALA A 65 0.46 -0.24 -6.36
C ALA A 65 1.12 0.41 -7.59
N ARG A 66 1.27 -0.35 -8.67
CA ARG A 66 1.87 0.14 -9.92
C ARG A 66 0.88 0.01 -11.05
N ILE A 67 0.53 1.14 -11.66
CA ILE A 67 -0.30 1.19 -12.86
C ILE A 67 0.60 1.43 -14.06
N GLU A 68 0.50 0.55 -15.04
CA GLU A 68 1.27 0.64 -16.28
C GLU A 68 0.40 0.30 -17.49
N ARG A 69 0.89 0.66 -18.69
CA ARG A 69 0.27 0.23 -19.94
C ARG A 69 0.81 -1.17 -20.26
N PRO A 70 -0.02 -2.22 -20.28
CA PRO A 70 0.46 -3.57 -20.57
C PRO A 70 0.91 -3.68 -22.03
N THR A 71 1.93 -4.48 -22.27
CA THR A 71 2.31 -4.92 -23.62
C THR A 71 1.37 -6.05 -24.08
N GLN A 72 1.45 -6.41 -25.36
CA GLN A 72 0.71 -7.55 -25.89
C GLN A 72 1.05 -8.87 -25.15
N ALA A 73 2.32 -9.08 -24.82
CA ALA A 73 2.77 -10.26 -24.09
C ALA A 73 2.23 -10.29 -22.66
N ASP A 74 2.16 -9.12 -21.99
CA ASP A 74 1.60 -9.02 -20.64
C ASP A 74 0.12 -9.39 -20.63
N LEU A 75 -0.63 -8.93 -21.65
CA LEU A 75 -2.05 -9.28 -21.81
C LEU A 75 -2.24 -10.77 -22.06
N GLU A 76 -1.42 -11.38 -22.91
CA GLU A 76 -1.49 -12.82 -23.19
C GLU A 76 -1.20 -13.66 -21.94
N SER A 77 -0.17 -13.31 -21.17
CA SER A 77 0.12 -13.95 -19.87
C SER A 77 -1.04 -13.77 -18.91
N PHE A 78 -1.52 -12.53 -18.78
CA PHE A 78 -2.64 -12.20 -17.91
C PHE A 78 -3.88 -13.03 -18.22
N TYR A 79 -4.26 -13.15 -19.50
CA TYR A 79 -5.45 -13.92 -19.89
C TYR A 79 -5.32 -15.42 -19.60
N MET A 80 -4.12 -15.99 -19.79
CA MET A 80 -3.87 -17.39 -19.43
C MET A 80 -4.06 -17.61 -17.94
N GLU A 81 -3.47 -16.76 -17.11
CA GLU A 81 -3.53 -16.87 -15.65
C GLU A 81 -4.94 -16.59 -15.10
N PHE A 82 -5.60 -15.56 -15.63
CA PHE A 82 -6.97 -15.20 -15.26
C PHE A 82 -7.97 -16.32 -15.57
N MET A 83 -7.84 -17.00 -16.72
CA MET A 83 -8.75 -18.11 -17.06
C MET A 83 -8.57 -19.32 -16.14
N GLU A 84 -7.36 -19.55 -15.63
CA GLU A 84 -7.10 -20.66 -14.71
C GLU A 84 -7.59 -20.35 -13.29
N ARG A 85 -7.31 -19.14 -12.80
CA ARG A 85 -7.50 -18.76 -11.39
C ARG A 85 -7.97 -17.31 -11.26
N PRO A 86 -9.22 -17.00 -11.66
CA PRO A 86 -9.77 -15.67 -11.49
C PRO A 86 -10.04 -15.41 -9.99
N LEU A 87 -9.73 -14.21 -9.54
CA LEU A 87 -10.02 -13.75 -8.18
C LEU A 87 -11.27 -12.88 -8.12
N CYS A 88 -11.88 -12.79 -6.93
CA CYS A 88 -12.96 -11.83 -6.63
C CYS A 88 -14.16 -11.90 -7.60
N VAL A 89 -14.46 -13.11 -8.10
CA VAL A 89 -15.48 -13.34 -9.13
C VAL A 89 -16.88 -13.05 -8.57
N ASN A 90 -17.72 -12.40 -9.37
CA ASN A 90 -19.10 -12.01 -9.04
C ASN A 90 -19.25 -10.89 -8.00
N LEU A 91 -18.16 -10.20 -7.64
CA LEU A 91 -18.25 -8.99 -6.81
C LEU A 91 -18.53 -7.77 -7.69
N SER A 92 -19.42 -6.90 -7.23
CA SER A 92 -19.78 -5.65 -7.91
C SER A 92 -19.65 -4.42 -7.03
N GLU A 93 -19.65 -4.61 -5.70
CA GLU A 93 -19.49 -3.53 -4.74
C GLU A 93 -18.00 -3.27 -4.51
N THR A 94 -17.58 -2.00 -4.60
CA THR A 94 -16.18 -1.60 -4.45
C THR A 94 -15.59 -2.06 -3.12
N ASP A 95 -16.36 -1.98 -2.03
CA ASP A 95 -15.90 -2.40 -0.70
C ASP A 95 -15.58 -3.90 -0.64
N GLU A 96 -16.43 -4.74 -1.24
CA GLU A 96 -16.22 -6.19 -1.30
C GLU A 96 -15.00 -6.53 -2.17
N ILE A 97 -14.80 -5.79 -3.27
CA ILE A 97 -13.64 -5.96 -4.16
C ILE A 97 -12.35 -5.58 -3.43
N VAL A 98 -12.32 -4.42 -2.75
CA VAL A 98 -11.15 -3.96 -1.99
C VAL A 98 -10.79 -4.95 -0.89
N GLU A 99 -11.79 -5.44 -0.14
CA GLU A 99 -11.58 -6.45 0.90
C GLU A 99 -11.00 -7.75 0.30
N CYS A 100 -11.56 -8.23 -0.80
CA CYS A 100 -11.08 -9.43 -1.50
C CYS A 100 -9.62 -9.26 -1.98
N LEU A 101 -9.31 -8.12 -2.61
CA LEU A 101 -7.96 -7.80 -3.07
C LEU A 101 -6.98 -7.77 -1.89
N LEU A 102 -7.33 -7.08 -0.81
CA LEU A 102 -6.49 -6.97 0.37
C LEU A 102 -6.19 -8.35 0.97
N ASN A 103 -7.21 -9.20 1.13
CA ASN A 103 -7.03 -10.55 1.66
C ASN A 103 -6.04 -11.37 0.81
N HIS A 104 -6.18 -11.34 -0.53
CA HIS A 104 -5.25 -12.06 -1.40
C HIS A 104 -3.84 -11.46 -1.43
N ILE A 105 -3.70 -10.13 -1.32
CA ILE A 105 -2.38 -9.48 -1.22
C ILE A 105 -1.69 -9.88 0.08
N LEU A 106 -2.41 -9.97 1.19
CA LEU A 106 -1.83 -10.37 2.47
C LEU A 106 -1.49 -11.86 2.53
N GLU A 107 -2.23 -12.71 1.81
CA GLU A 107 -1.98 -14.16 1.77
C GLU A 107 -0.90 -14.56 0.76
N HIS A 108 -0.90 -13.97 -0.43
CA HIS A 108 -0.05 -14.37 -1.57
C HIS A 108 0.94 -13.30 -2.01
N GLY A 109 0.92 -12.12 -1.40
CA GLY A 109 1.88 -11.05 -1.64
C GLY A 109 1.67 -10.25 -2.92
N CYS A 110 0.83 -10.69 -3.87
CA CYS A 110 0.68 -9.99 -5.14
C CYS A 110 -0.63 -10.29 -5.87
N VAL A 111 -1.26 -9.23 -6.39
CA VAL A 111 -2.47 -9.32 -7.23
C VAL A 111 -2.33 -8.41 -8.44
N ARG A 112 -2.82 -8.87 -9.59
CA ARG A 112 -2.83 -8.13 -10.85
C ARG A 112 -4.25 -8.00 -11.38
N ILE A 113 -4.58 -6.81 -11.89
CA ILE A 113 -5.86 -6.48 -12.52
C ILE A 113 -5.57 -5.84 -13.88
N SER A 114 -6.29 -6.22 -14.91
CA SER A 114 -6.10 -5.69 -16.26
C SER A 114 -7.40 -5.75 -17.03
N THR A 115 -7.56 -4.88 -18.04
CA THR A 115 -8.63 -4.85 -19.06
C THR A 115 -10.08 -4.65 -18.58
N CYS A 116 -10.46 -5.10 -17.39
CA CYS A 116 -11.75 -4.81 -16.78
C CYS A 116 -11.64 -4.67 -15.25
N SER A 117 -12.60 -3.96 -14.64
CA SER A 117 -12.63 -3.68 -13.19
C SER A 117 -12.81 -4.92 -12.30
N SER A 118 -13.17 -6.07 -12.89
CA SER A 118 -13.35 -7.36 -12.22
C SER A 118 -12.41 -8.46 -12.74
N CYS A 119 -11.48 -8.12 -13.64
CA CYS A 119 -10.56 -9.06 -14.26
C CYS A 119 -9.30 -9.11 -13.39
N MET A 120 -9.23 -10.06 -12.45
CA MET A 120 -8.21 -10.10 -11.41
C MET A 120 -7.61 -11.50 -11.27
N HIS A 121 -6.31 -11.60 -11.04
CA HIS A 121 -5.66 -12.86 -10.64
C HIS A 121 -4.48 -12.60 -9.68
N ALA A 122 -4.07 -13.62 -8.93
CA ALA A 122 -2.84 -13.57 -8.15
C ALA A 122 -1.63 -13.61 -9.07
N CYS A 123 -0.55 -12.88 -8.77
CA CYS A 123 0.67 -12.95 -9.57
C CYS A 123 1.28 -14.36 -9.52
N PRO A 124 1.98 -14.80 -10.58
CA PRO A 124 2.66 -16.09 -10.57
C PRO A 124 3.80 -16.05 -9.54
N GLU A 125 3.96 -17.14 -8.79
CA GLU A 125 5.08 -17.36 -7.86
C GLU A 125 6.45 -17.36 -8.57
#